data_AF-A0A438F634-F1
#
_entry.id   AF-A0A438F634-F1
#
_cell.length_a   1.000
_cell.length_b   1.000
_cell.length_c   1.000
_cell.angle_alpha   90.00
_cell.angle_beta   90.00
_cell.angle_gamma   90.00
#
_symmetry.space_group_name_H-M   'P 1'
#
loop_
_entity.id
_entity.type
_entity.pdbx_description
1 polymer ?
#
loop_
_entity_poly.entity_id
_entity_poly.type
_entity_poly.pdbx_seq_one_letter_code
_entity_poly.pdbx_strand_id
1 'polypeptide(L)'
;MAPSQTTRLLLVERMANNLSTPSIFTRKYGSLSKEEARENAKQIEEVAFSTANQHYEKEPDGDGGSAVQLMPKNAAEEAEELLRPLKEPGNSYTKICFSNRSFGLGAARVAEPILASLKDQLKEVDLSDFIAGRSEGEALEVMAIFSEALEGCVLKSLDLSNNALGEKGVRAFGALLKSPK
;
A
#
# COMPACT_ATOMS: atom_id res chain seq x y z
N MET A 1 18.68 -4.12 14.05
CA MET A 1 19.79 -3.85 13.12
C MET A 1 19.35 -2.77 12.12
N ALA A 2 20.11 -1.69 11.97
CA ALA A 2 19.73 -0.59 11.06
C ALA A 2 19.82 -1.02 9.57
N PRO A 3 18.93 -0.51 8.69
CA PRO A 3 18.96 -0.85 7.28
C PRO A 3 20.26 -0.39 6.60
N SER A 4 20.76 -1.19 5.64
CA SER A 4 21.96 -0.87 4.87
C SER A 4 21.78 0.38 4.01
N GLN A 5 22.87 1.07 3.67
CA GLN A 5 22.83 2.25 2.79
C GLN A 5 22.15 1.96 1.44
N THR A 6 22.33 0.76 0.88
CA THR A 6 21.68 0.32 -0.36
C THR A 6 20.17 0.22 -0.20
N THR A 7 19.69 -0.37 0.90
CA THR A 7 18.26 -0.45 1.23
C THR A 7 17.63 0.92 1.41
N ARG A 8 18.36 1.84 2.06
CA ARG A 8 17.94 3.23 2.26
C ARG A 8 17.84 3.99 0.93
N LEU A 9 18.78 3.79 0.01
CA LEU A 9 18.73 4.41 -1.32
C LEU A 9 17.54 3.92 -2.16
N LEU A 10 17.21 2.62 -2.09
CA LEU A 10 16.02 2.07 -2.76
C LEU A 10 14.72 2.68 -2.19
N LEU A 11 14.66 2.93 -0.89
CA LEU A 11 13.55 3.63 -0.24
C LEU A 11 13.42 5.07 -0.73
N VAL A 12 14.52 5.82 -0.83
CA VAL A 12 14.54 7.17 -1.40
C VAL A 12 14.02 7.17 -2.83
N GLU A 13 14.48 6.23 -3.66
CA GLU A 13 14.07 6.14 -5.06
C GLU A 13 12.58 5.81 -5.20
N ARG A 14 12.08 4.89 -4.39
CA ARG A 14 10.65 4.55 -4.31
C ARG A 14 9.81 5.75 -3.89
N MET A 15 10.22 6.47 -2.84
CA MET A 15 9.52 7.68 -2.37
C MET A 15 9.53 8.78 -3.43
N ALA A 16 10.65 9.01 -4.10
CA ALA A 16 10.78 10.00 -5.17
C ALA A 16 9.85 9.69 -6.35
N ASN A 17 9.73 8.41 -6.72
CA ASN A 17 8.79 7.98 -7.76
C ASN A 17 7.34 8.26 -7.35
N ASN A 18 6.96 7.98 -6.10
CA ASN A 18 5.61 8.27 -5.61
C ASN A 18 5.24 9.76 -5.62
N LEU A 19 6.21 10.64 -5.32
CA LEU A 19 6.00 12.09 -5.27
C LEU A 19 6.01 12.76 -6.65
N SER A 20 6.68 12.16 -7.64
CA SER A 20 6.83 12.71 -9.00
C SER A 20 5.91 12.07 -10.04
N THR A 21 5.28 10.93 -9.74
CA THR A 21 4.39 10.25 -10.68
C THR A 21 2.94 10.75 -10.52
N PRO A 22 2.24 11.06 -11.63
CA PRO A 22 0.83 11.41 -11.59
C PRO A 22 -0.01 10.33 -10.90
N SER A 23 -0.60 10.66 -9.76
CA SER A 23 -1.52 9.82 -9.00
C SER A 23 -2.73 10.66 -8.55
N ILE A 24 -3.72 10.02 -7.95
CA ILE A 24 -4.90 10.74 -7.43
C ILE A 24 -4.54 11.86 -6.45
N PHE A 25 -3.41 11.73 -5.74
CA PHE A 25 -2.89 12.75 -4.81
C PHE A 25 -2.20 13.90 -5.53
N THR A 26 -1.34 13.61 -6.50
CA THR A 26 -0.62 14.67 -7.21
C THR A 26 -1.52 15.43 -8.18
N ARG A 27 -2.72 14.90 -8.50
CA ARG A 27 -3.79 15.67 -9.14
C ARG A 27 -4.44 16.71 -8.20
N LYS A 28 -4.43 16.49 -6.89
CA LYS A 28 -5.02 17.40 -5.88
C LYS A 28 -4.00 18.39 -5.32
N TYR A 29 -2.74 17.98 -5.19
CA TYR A 29 -1.67 18.79 -4.56
C TYR A 29 -0.53 19.20 -5.52
N GLY A 30 -0.59 18.79 -6.80
CA GLY A 30 0.51 18.93 -7.75
C GLY A 30 1.49 17.76 -7.71
N SER A 31 2.17 17.48 -8.83
CA SER A 31 3.31 16.55 -8.87
C SER A 31 4.59 17.36 -8.66
N LEU A 32 5.50 16.89 -7.81
CA LEU A 32 6.82 17.50 -7.69
C LEU A 32 7.67 17.16 -8.92
N SER A 33 8.62 18.03 -9.29
CA SER A 33 9.63 17.66 -10.27
C SER A 33 10.44 16.46 -9.76
N LYS A 34 11.06 15.69 -10.66
CA LYS A 34 11.88 14.52 -10.28
C LYS A 34 13.02 14.90 -9.32
N GLU A 35 13.57 16.10 -9.48
CA GLU A 35 14.64 16.62 -8.64
C GLU A 35 14.12 16.97 -7.23
N GLU A 36 13.02 17.73 -7.13
CA GLU A 36 12.38 18.07 -5.87
C GLU A 36 11.86 16.83 -5.13
N ALA A 37 11.25 15.88 -5.84
CA ALA A 37 10.76 14.63 -5.29
C ALA A 37 11.91 13.81 -4.67
N ARG A 38 13.07 13.78 -5.33
CA ARG A 38 14.26 13.08 -4.83
C ARG A 38 14.86 13.76 -3.62
N GLU A 39 14.91 15.08 -3.61
CA GLU A 39 15.44 15.84 -2.46
C GLU A 39 14.54 15.70 -1.23
N ASN A 40 13.22 15.84 -1.42
CA ASN A 40 12.25 15.59 -0.34
C ASN A 40 12.31 14.15 0.15
N ALA A 41 12.39 13.16 -0.76
CA ALA A 41 12.52 11.76 -0.38
C ALA A 41 13.80 11.48 0.43
N LYS A 42 14.93 12.10 0.09
CA LYS A 42 16.17 12.01 0.87
C LYS A 42 15.98 12.57 2.28
N GLN A 43 15.38 13.75 2.40
CA GLN A 43 15.16 14.36 3.72
C GLN A 43 14.22 13.53 4.58
N ILE A 44 13.12 13.02 4.01
CA ILE A 44 12.18 12.16 4.73
C ILE A 44 12.87 10.89 5.20
N GLU A 45 13.66 10.26 4.34
CA GLU A 45 14.41 9.04 4.67
C GLU A 45 15.45 9.29 5.78
N GLU A 46 16.20 10.40 5.69
CA GLU A 46 17.23 10.75 6.67
C GLU A 46 16.63 11.03 8.05
N VAL A 47 15.52 11.77 8.10
CA VAL A 47 14.79 12.05 9.35
C VAL A 47 14.24 10.75 9.93
N ALA A 48 13.57 9.92 9.12
CA ALA A 48 13.01 8.65 9.57
C ALA A 48 14.09 7.69 10.09
N PHE A 49 15.22 7.58 9.38
CA PHE A 49 16.36 6.76 9.80
C PHE A 49 16.95 7.28 11.11
N SER A 50 17.15 8.59 11.24
CA SER A 50 17.75 9.18 12.45
C SER A 50 16.83 9.01 13.67
N THR A 51 15.52 9.20 13.51
CA THR A 51 14.53 8.95 14.57
C THR A 51 14.50 7.48 14.97
N ALA A 52 14.50 6.56 14.02
CA ALA A 52 14.51 5.13 14.29
C ALA A 52 15.81 4.67 14.97
N ASN A 53 16.96 5.21 14.55
CA ASN A 53 18.25 4.89 15.14
C ASN A 53 18.37 5.43 16.58
N GLN A 54 17.89 6.65 16.83
CA GLN A 54 17.87 7.23 18.17
C GLN A 54 16.95 6.46 19.14
N HIS A 55 15.86 5.88 18.62
CA HIS A 55 14.98 5.00 19.40
C HIS A 55 15.68 3.68 19.74
N TYR A 56 16.36 3.08 18.77
CA TYR A 56 17.13 1.84 18.93
C TYR A 56 18.21 1.95 20.02
N GLU A 57 18.90 3.09 20.10
CA GLU A 57 19.96 3.33 21.11
C GLU A 57 19.44 3.50 22.55
N LYS A 58 18.14 3.72 22.74
CA LYS A 58 17.52 3.95 24.06
C LYS A 58 16.85 2.71 24.65
N GLU A 59 16.82 1.59 23.93
CA GLU A 59 16.20 0.35 24.43
C GLU A 59 17.22 -0.51 25.21
N PRO A 60 16.95 -0.84 26.48
CA PRO A 60 17.90 -1.58 27.33
C PRO A 60 18.05 -3.06 26.97
N ASP A 61 17.07 -3.65 26.26
CA ASP A 61 17.05 -5.06 25.85
C ASP A 61 17.13 -5.17 24.32
N GLY A 62 18.35 -5.18 23.80
CA GLY A 62 18.68 -5.04 22.39
C GLY A 62 18.37 -6.24 21.49
N ASP A 63 17.10 -6.56 21.27
CA ASP A 63 16.68 -7.45 20.16
C ASP A 63 16.33 -6.67 18.87
N GLY A 64 16.14 -5.34 18.98
CA GLY A 64 15.82 -4.50 17.84
C GLY A 64 14.45 -4.74 17.22
N GLY A 65 13.57 -5.50 17.88
CA GLY A 65 12.24 -5.87 17.40
C GLY A 65 11.16 -4.82 17.69
N SER A 66 11.41 -3.88 18.59
CA SER A 66 10.39 -2.98 19.13
C SER A 66 10.28 -1.60 18.45
N ALA A 67 11.10 -1.30 17.44
CA ALA A 67 11.07 0.00 16.75
C ALA A 67 9.96 0.19 15.69
N VAL A 68 8.93 -0.66 15.63
CA VAL A 68 7.78 -0.50 14.70
C VAL A 68 6.43 -0.48 15.41
N GLN A 69 6.37 -0.05 16.67
CA GLN A 69 5.09 0.13 17.39
C GLN A 69 4.54 1.56 17.32
N LEU A 70 4.91 2.36 16.31
CA LEU A 70 4.46 3.76 16.18
C LEU A 70 3.96 4.19 14.78
N MET A 71 3.81 3.27 13.82
CA MET A 71 3.05 3.55 12.59
C MET A 71 1.92 2.55 12.24
N PRO A 72 0.96 2.22 13.14
CA PRO A 72 -0.31 1.61 12.71
C PRO A 72 -1.51 2.58 12.64
N LYS A 73 -1.45 3.76 13.27
CA LYS A 73 -2.63 4.66 13.34
C LYS A 73 -2.84 5.51 12.07
N ASN A 74 -1.76 6.00 11.47
CA ASN A 74 -1.88 6.86 10.28
C ASN A 74 -2.35 6.08 9.04
N ALA A 75 -2.01 4.79 8.91
CA ALA A 75 -2.31 4.05 7.68
C ALA A 75 -3.81 3.80 7.46
N ALA A 76 -4.58 3.57 8.52
CA ALA A 76 -6.03 3.39 8.42
C ALA A 76 -6.74 4.72 8.14
N GLU A 77 -6.33 5.79 8.82
CA GLU A 77 -6.87 7.15 8.62
C GLU A 77 -6.53 7.68 7.22
N GLU A 78 -5.30 7.44 6.74
CA GLU A 78 -4.86 7.78 5.40
C GLU A 78 -5.63 6.98 4.34
N ALA A 79 -5.89 5.70 4.57
CA ALA A 79 -6.74 4.90 3.70
C ALA A 79 -8.18 5.42 3.68
N GLU A 80 -8.73 5.83 4.82
CA GLU A 80 -10.08 6.41 4.87
C GLU A 80 -10.18 7.71 4.08
N GLU A 81 -9.25 8.65 4.30
CA GLU A 81 -9.21 9.91 3.56
C GLU A 81 -8.97 9.71 2.06
N LEU A 82 -8.11 8.75 1.69
CA LEU A 82 -7.85 8.37 0.30
C LEU A 82 -9.12 7.85 -0.38
N LEU A 83 -9.85 6.95 0.29
CA LEU A 83 -10.96 6.21 -0.29
C LEU A 83 -12.30 6.93 -0.12
N ARG A 84 -12.35 8.02 0.66
CA ARG A 84 -13.55 8.84 0.86
C ARG A 84 -14.29 9.21 -0.43
N PRO A 85 -13.63 9.64 -1.53
CA PRO A 85 -14.32 9.99 -2.77
C PRO A 85 -15.05 8.81 -3.42
N LEU A 86 -14.61 7.57 -3.16
CA LEU A 86 -15.26 6.37 -3.66
C LEU A 86 -16.62 6.10 -2.99
N LYS A 87 -16.85 6.68 -1.80
CA LYS A 87 -18.12 6.57 -1.07
C LYS A 87 -19.15 7.62 -1.50
N GLU A 88 -18.78 8.59 -2.33
CA GLU A 88 -19.68 9.69 -2.72
C GLU A 88 -20.74 9.21 -3.74
N PRO A 89 -22.05 9.34 -3.44
CA PRO A 89 -23.11 8.94 -4.35
C PRO A 89 -23.04 9.73 -5.67
N GLY A 90 -23.17 9.03 -6.79
CA GLY A 90 -23.16 9.64 -8.12
C GLY A 90 -21.80 9.62 -8.82
N ASN A 91 -20.72 9.28 -8.11
CA ASN A 91 -19.43 8.98 -8.74
C ASN A 91 -19.44 7.54 -9.26
N SER A 92 -18.89 7.33 -10.46
CA SER A 92 -18.67 5.99 -11.01
C SER A 92 -17.18 5.75 -11.21
N TYR A 93 -16.68 4.67 -10.61
CA TYR A 93 -15.28 4.27 -10.72
C TYR A 93 -15.20 2.89 -11.35
N THR A 94 -14.59 2.83 -12.52
CA THR A 94 -14.38 1.57 -13.26
C THR A 94 -12.97 1.02 -13.09
N LYS A 95 -12.03 1.85 -12.61
CA LYS A 95 -10.61 1.50 -12.43
C LYS A 95 -10.09 1.96 -11.08
N ILE A 96 -9.39 1.06 -10.38
CA ILE A 96 -8.67 1.35 -9.14
C ILE A 96 -7.21 0.91 -9.28
N CYS A 97 -6.29 1.72 -8.76
CA CYS A 97 -4.86 1.42 -8.71
C CYS A 97 -4.34 1.64 -7.30
N PHE A 98 -3.96 0.56 -6.64
CA PHE A 98 -3.28 0.53 -5.34
C PHE A 98 -1.82 0.14 -5.46
N SER A 99 -1.26 0.26 -6.66
CA SER A 99 0.13 -0.06 -6.90
C SER A 99 1.06 0.70 -5.95
N ASN A 100 2.06 0.01 -5.41
CA ASN A 100 3.09 0.55 -4.52
C ASN A 100 2.60 1.11 -3.16
N ARG A 101 1.34 0.84 -2.75
CA ARG A 101 0.76 1.43 -1.53
C ARG A 101 1.12 0.75 -0.22
N SER A 102 1.79 -0.41 -0.24
CA SER A 102 2.21 -1.15 0.97
C SER A 102 1.12 -1.27 2.04
N PHE A 103 -0.09 -1.64 1.63
CA PHE A 103 -1.24 -1.87 2.49
C PHE A 103 -0.88 -2.78 3.66
N GLY A 104 -1.15 -2.30 4.86
CA GLY A 104 -1.15 -3.10 6.08
C GLY A 104 -2.57 -3.49 6.46
N LEU A 105 -2.70 -4.32 7.49
CA LEU A 105 -3.99 -4.91 7.87
C LEU A 105 -5.07 -3.86 8.19
N GLY A 106 -4.73 -2.81 8.94
CA GLY A 106 -5.68 -1.75 9.29
C GLY A 106 -6.23 -1.00 8.08
N ALA A 107 -5.37 -0.68 7.10
CA ALA A 107 -5.79 -0.03 5.87
C ALA A 107 -6.66 -0.94 4.99
N ALA A 108 -6.36 -2.25 4.97
CA ALA A 108 -7.16 -3.24 4.23
C ALA A 108 -8.58 -3.35 4.79
N ARG A 109 -8.75 -3.35 6.13
CA ARG A 109 -10.06 -3.37 6.79
C ARG A 109 -10.91 -2.13 6.50
N VAL A 110 -10.28 -0.97 6.27
CA VAL A 110 -10.99 0.24 5.83
C VAL A 110 -11.39 0.13 4.36
N ALA A 111 -10.51 -0.42 3.51
CA ALA A 111 -10.75 -0.55 2.08
C ALA A 111 -11.84 -1.58 1.74
N GLU A 112 -11.93 -2.66 2.50
CA GLU A 112 -12.87 -3.78 2.30
C GLU A 112 -14.33 -3.35 2.05
N PRO A 113 -15.03 -2.69 2.99
CA PRO A 113 -16.43 -2.32 2.78
C PRO A 113 -16.63 -1.31 1.65
N ILE A 114 -15.59 -0.51 1.36
CA ILE A 114 -15.64 0.48 0.27
C ILE A 114 -15.59 -0.25 -1.06
N LEU A 115 -14.61 -1.14 -1.26
CA LEU A 115 -14.48 -1.92 -2.49
C LEU A 115 -15.71 -2.80 -2.75
N ALA A 116 -16.26 -3.41 -1.70
CA ALA A 116 -17.48 -4.20 -1.79
C ALA A 116 -18.68 -3.38 -2.32
N SER A 117 -18.79 -2.09 -1.97
CA SER A 117 -19.83 -1.20 -2.49
C SER A 117 -19.67 -0.83 -3.98
N LEU A 118 -18.49 -1.05 -4.56
CA LEU A 118 -18.17 -0.72 -5.94
C LEU A 118 -18.18 -1.94 -6.87
N LYS A 119 -18.57 -3.11 -6.36
CA LYS A 119 -18.44 -4.38 -7.09
C LYS A 119 -19.11 -4.39 -8.47
N ASP A 120 -20.24 -3.70 -8.60
CA ASP A 120 -21.02 -3.68 -9.84
C ASP A 120 -20.42 -2.75 -10.90
N GLN A 121 -19.57 -1.80 -10.49
CA GLN A 121 -18.96 -0.80 -11.38
C GLN A 121 -17.51 -1.12 -11.76
N LEU A 122 -16.74 -1.77 -10.88
CA LEU A 122 -15.31 -2.02 -11.11
C LEU A 122 -15.08 -2.96 -12.30
N LYS A 123 -14.09 -2.61 -13.12
CA LYS A 123 -13.66 -3.37 -14.31
C LYS A 123 -12.15 -3.62 -14.32
N GLU A 124 -11.36 -2.73 -13.74
CA GLU A 124 -9.91 -2.85 -13.68
C GLU A 124 -9.41 -2.59 -12.26
N VAL A 125 -8.64 -3.54 -11.72
CA VAL A 125 -8.01 -3.37 -10.40
C VAL A 125 -6.54 -3.69 -10.52
N ASP A 126 -5.70 -2.76 -10.08
CA ASP A 126 -4.25 -2.94 -10.02
C ASP A 126 -3.80 -3.01 -8.56
N LEU A 127 -3.38 -4.20 -8.14
CA LEU A 127 -2.82 -4.54 -6.83
C LEU A 127 -1.34 -4.94 -6.95
N SER A 128 -0.62 -4.38 -7.93
CA SER A 128 0.81 -4.66 -8.11
C SER A 128 1.66 -4.06 -6.98
N ASP A 129 2.60 -4.82 -6.40
CA ASP A 129 3.47 -4.35 -5.30
C ASP A 129 2.71 -3.70 -4.11
N PHE A 130 1.46 -4.09 -3.87
CA PHE A 130 0.60 -3.38 -2.92
C PHE A 130 0.80 -3.82 -1.47
N ILE A 131 1.53 -4.90 -1.19
CA ILE A 131 1.86 -5.39 0.17
C ILE A 131 3.37 -5.39 0.48
N ALA A 132 4.16 -4.64 -0.28
CA ALA A 132 5.61 -4.61 -0.12
C ALA A 132 6.02 -4.22 1.31
N GLY A 133 6.98 -4.97 1.87
CA GLY A 133 7.51 -4.75 3.21
C GLY A 133 6.68 -5.33 4.36
N ARG A 134 5.56 -6.03 4.06
CA ARG A 134 4.74 -6.72 5.07
C ARG A 134 5.29 -8.12 5.36
N SER A 135 5.03 -8.61 6.58
CA SER A 135 5.31 -10.01 6.92
C SER A 135 4.45 -10.95 6.07
N GLU A 136 4.91 -12.18 5.82
CA GLU A 136 4.14 -13.14 4.98
C GLU A 136 2.71 -13.33 5.50
N GLY A 137 2.54 -13.49 6.82
CA GLY A 137 1.23 -13.66 7.44
C GLY A 137 0.31 -12.46 7.23
N GLU A 138 0.80 -11.25 7.48
CA GLU A 138 0.03 -10.02 7.26
C GLU A 138 -0.30 -9.81 5.79
N ALA A 139 0.66 -10.07 4.89
CA ALA A 139 0.46 -9.94 3.45
C ALA A 139 -0.64 -10.87 2.94
N LEU A 140 -0.66 -12.13 3.39
CA LEU A 140 -1.70 -13.09 3.02
C LEU A 140 -3.08 -12.68 3.57
N GLU A 141 -3.14 -12.14 4.79
CA GLU A 141 -4.39 -11.66 5.37
C GLU A 141 -4.92 -10.44 4.60
N VAL A 142 -4.05 -9.48 4.27
CA VAL A 142 -4.42 -8.33 3.42
C VAL A 142 -4.91 -8.78 2.05
N MET A 143 -4.24 -9.74 1.41
CA MET A 143 -4.70 -10.29 0.13
C MET A 143 -6.05 -10.98 0.23
N ALA A 144 -6.30 -11.73 1.30
CA ALA A 144 -7.59 -12.38 1.52
C ALA A 144 -8.72 -11.36 1.66
N ILE A 145 -8.50 -10.27 2.42
CA ILE A 145 -9.46 -9.17 2.57
C ILE A 145 -9.78 -8.54 1.21
N PHE A 146 -8.75 -8.24 0.41
CA PHE A 146 -8.96 -7.68 -0.93
C PHE A 146 -9.66 -8.67 -1.88
N SER A 147 -9.36 -9.97 -1.78
CA SER A 147 -10.04 -11.00 -2.56
C SER A 147 -11.52 -11.08 -2.23
N GLU A 148 -11.88 -11.04 -0.94
CA GLU A 148 -13.27 -11.09 -0.47
C GLU A 148 -14.03 -9.82 -0.87
N ALA A 149 -13.41 -8.64 -0.69
CA ALA A 149 -14.02 -7.37 -1.05
C ALA A 149 -14.31 -7.23 -2.54
N LEU A 150 -13.52 -7.90 -3.39
CA LEU A 150 -13.68 -7.91 -4.84
C LEU A 150 -14.50 -9.10 -5.35
N GLU A 151 -14.93 -10.01 -4.49
CA GLU A 151 -15.71 -11.17 -4.90
C GLU A 151 -17.01 -10.74 -5.59
N GLY A 152 -17.33 -11.37 -6.72
CA GLY A 152 -18.48 -11.00 -7.56
C GLY A 152 -18.26 -9.80 -8.48
N CYS A 153 -17.10 -9.14 -8.45
CA CYS A 153 -16.75 -8.12 -9.44
C CYS A 153 -16.55 -8.76 -10.83
N VAL A 154 -17.16 -8.17 -11.86
CA VAL A 154 -16.92 -8.57 -13.26
C VAL A 154 -15.71 -7.81 -13.81
N LEU A 155 -14.52 -8.22 -13.38
CA LEU A 155 -13.25 -7.59 -13.77
C LEU A 155 -12.81 -8.02 -15.17
N LYS A 156 -12.38 -7.03 -15.96
CA LYS A 156 -11.65 -7.23 -17.22
C LYS A 156 -10.15 -7.44 -16.99
N SER A 157 -9.60 -6.81 -15.96
CA SER A 157 -8.18 -6.90 -15.61
C SER A 157 -8.00 -6.87 -14.10
N LEU A 158 -7.12 -7.75 -13.59
CA LEU A 158 -6.63 -7.77 -12.22
C LEU A 158 -5.11 -7.96 -12.27
N ASP A 159 -4.35 -6.96 -11.83
CA ASP A 159 -2.89 -7.05 -11.73
C ASP A 159 -2.48 -7.40 -10.30
N LEU A 160 -1.78 -8.53 -10.14
CA LEU A 160 -1.26 -9.03 -8.85
C LEU A 160 0.28 -9.11 -8.84
N SER A 161 0.95 -8.52 -9.83
CA SER A 161 2.41 -8.63 -10.01
C SER A 161 3.20 -8.03 -8.83
N ASN A 162 4.47 -8.41 -8.72
CA ASN A 162 5.43 -7.83 -7.75
C ASN A 162 5.10 -7.99 -6.26
N ASN A 163 4.13 -8.81 -5.88
CA ASN A 163 3.83 -9.04 -4.46
C ASN A 163 4.73 -10.08 -3.75
N ALA A 164 5.71 -10.68 -4.44
CA ALA A 164 6.70 -11.60 -3.88
C ALA A 164 6.18 -12.80 -3.05
N LEU A 165 4.89 -13.13 -3.10
CA LEU A 165 4.26 -14.24 -2.35
C LEU A 165 4.16 -15.57 -3.14
N GLY A 166 4.59 -15.57 -4.40
CA GLY A 166 4.56 -16.75 -5.27
C GLY A 166 3.17 -17.38 -5.35
N GLU A 167 3.12 -18.72 -5.29
CA GLU A 167 1.87 -19.49 -5.36
C GLU A 167 0.89 -19.15 -4.22
N LYS A 168 1.38 -18.88 -3.02
CA LYS A 168 0.53 -18.58 -1.86
C LYS A 168 -0.30 -17.32 -2.10
N GLY A 169 0.30 -16.29 -2.69
CA GLY A 169 -0.39 -15.06 -3.07
C GLY A 169 -1.49 -15.31 -4.11
N VAL A 170 -1.21 -16.13 -5.14
CA VAL A 170 -2.23 -16.50 -6.13
C VAL A 170 -3.40 -17.26 -5.49
N ARG A 171 -3.11 -18.18 -4.56
CA ARG A 171 -4.12 -18.93 -3.82
C ARG A 171 -4.99 -18.04 -2.93
N ALA A 172 -4.44 -16.96 -2.37
CA ALA A 172 -5.20 -16.00 -1.58
C ALA A 172 -6.32 -15.32 -2.39
N PHE A 173 -6.13 -15.17 -3.71
CA PHE A 173 -7.17 -14.68 -4.64
C PHE A 173 -7.97 -15.81 -5.31
N GLY A 174 -7.85 -17.05 -4.82
CA GLY A 174 -8.44 -18.22 -5.47
C GLY A 174 -9.95 -18.16 -5.62
N ALA A 175 -10.68 -17.56 -4.67
CA ALA A 175 -12.13 -17.38 -4.75
C ALA A 175 -12.51 -16.36 -5.84
N LEU A 176 -11.81 -15.21 -5.87
CA LEU A 176 -11.98 -14.18 -6.89
C LEU A 176 -11.68 -14.71 -8.30
N LEU A 177 -10.59 -15.46 -8.46
CA LEU A 177 -10.17 -16.01 -9.75
C LEU A 177 -11.04 -17.17 -10.24
N LYS A 178 -11.77 -17.85 -9.35
CA LYS A 178 -12.72 -18.92 -9.68
C LYS A 178 -14.13 -18.39 -9.98
N SER A 179 -14.41 -17.12 -9.70
CA SER A 179 -15.70 -16.52 -9.99
C SER A 179 -15.97 -16.58 -11.50
N PRO A 180 -17.07 -17.21 -11.94
CA PRO A 180 -17.36 -17.38 -13.37
C PRO A 180 -17.59 -16.01 -14.03
N LYS A 181 -17.14 -15.91 -15.29
CA LYS A 181 -17.43 -14.78 -16.18
C LYS A 181 -18.92 -14.68 -16.52
#